data_AF-A0A254Q385-F1
#
_entry.id   AF-A0A254Q385-F1
#
_cell.length_a   1.000
_cell.length_b   1.000
_cell.length_c   1.000
_cell.angle_alpha   90.00
_cell.angle_beta   90.00
_cell.angle_gamma   90.00
#
_symmetry.space_group_name_H-M   'P 1'
#
loop_
_entity.id
_entity.type
_entity.pdbx_description
1 polymer ?
#
loop_
_entity_poly.entity_id
_entity_poly.type
_entity_poly.pdbx_seq_one_letter_code
_entity_poly.pdbx_strand_id
1 'polypeptide(L)'
;MSPVDIRSAKQIGKLLRSSREAQRANLQHISKQCGLSVAQLVHIENGNLFAFESNLEKIMSYSNVYAQALNVDLNAMSQAPSIMPTRYVVAPVDSHIPPFLMKKS
;
A
#
# COMPACT_ATOMS: atom_id res chain seq x y z
N MET A 1 4.57 -7.61 19.51
CA MET A 1 4.42 -7.03 18.17
C MET A 1 5.65 -6.20 17.86
N SER A 2 6.40 -6.61 16.85
CA SER A 2 7.64 -5.97 16.44
C SER A 2 7.37 -4.80 15.47
N PRO A 3 8.19 -3.74 15.46
CA PRO A 3 8.19 -2.74 14.39
C PRO A 3 8.37 -3.35 12.99
N VAL A 4 8.99 -4.53 12.89
CA VAL A 4 9.12 -5.29 11.65
C VAL A 4 7.75 -5.77 11.17
N ASP A 5 6.94 -6.36 12.06
CA ASP A 5 5.60 -6.87 11.73
C ASP A 5 4.68 -5.77 11.19
N ILE A 6 4.77 -4.57 11.81
CA ILE A 6 4.05 -3.37 11.35
C ILE A 6 4.45 -3.03 9.92
N ARG A 7 5.75 -2.97 9.65
CA ARG A 7 6.26 -2.63 8.31
C ARG A 7 5.82 -3.66 7.29
N SER A 8 5.96 -4.95 7.59
CA SER A 8 5.55 -6.04 6.69
C SER A 8 4.07 -5.95 6.32
N ALA A 9 3.18 -5.77 7.29
CA ALA A 9 1.75 -5.62 7.01
C ALA A 9 1.43 -4.35 6.19
N LYS A 10 2.11 -3.24 6.46
CA LYS A 10 1.94 -2.01 5.67
C LYS A 10 2.39 -2.19 4.22
N GLN A 11 3.48 -2.90 3.98
CA GLN A 11 3.96 -3.18 2.63
C GLN A 11 2.98 -4.07 1.85
N ILE A 12 2.46 -5.12 2.50
CA ILE A 12 1.47 -6.02 1.89
C ILE A 12 0.16 -5.28 1.59
N GLY A 13 -0.33 -4.50 2.54
CA GLY A 13 -1.54 -3.70 2.34
C GLY A 13 -1.41 -2.73 1.16
N LYS A 14 -0.24 -2.07 1.05
CA LYS A 14 0.07 -1.18 -0.08
C LYS A 14 0.08 -1.94 -1.41
N LEU A 15 0.70 -3.12 -1.46
CA LEU A 15 0.71 -3.95 -2.67
C LEU A 15 -0.71 -4.29 -3.11
N LEU A 16 -1.50 -4.88 -2.21
CA LEU A 16 -2.87 -5.32 -2.50
C LEU A 16 -3.74 -4.17 -2.99
N ARG A 17 -3.62 -3.01 -2.34
CA ARG A 17 -4.32 -1.79 -2.76
C ARG A 17 -3.91 -1.35 -4.17
N SER A 18 -2.62 -1.24 -4.43
CA SER A 18 -2.11 -0.85 -5.76
C SER A 18 -2.56 -1.81 -6.84
N SER A 19 -2.51 -3.13 -6.58
CA SER A 19 -2.97 -4.15 -7.53
C SER A 19 -4.47 -4.06 -7.78
N ARG A 20 -5.29 -3.89 -6.72
CA ARG A 20 -6.73 -3.69 -6.86
C ARG A 20 -7.04 -2.46 -7.72
N GLU A 21 -6.39 -1.33 -7.42
CA GLU A 21 -6.60 -0.06 -8.12
C GLU A 21 -6.15 -0.14 -9.60
N ALA A 22 -5.04 -0.82 -9.88
CA ALA A 22 -4.57 -1.06 -11.25
C ALA A 22 -5.57 -1.89 -12.07
N GLN A 23 -6.22 -2.88 -11.44
CA GLN A 23 -7.28 -3.67 -12.06
C GLN A 23 -8.66 -2.98 -12.06
N ARG A 24 -8.77 -1.78 -11.46
CA ARG A 24 -10.03 -1.05 -11.22
C ARG A 24 -11.09 -1.92 -10.52
N ALA A 25 -10.65 -2.86 -9.69
CA ALA A 25 -11.53 -3.81 -9.03
C ALA A 25 -12.26 -3.18 -7.83
N ASN A 26 -13.53 -3.54 -7.68
CA ASN A 26 -14.41 -3.01 -6.64
C ASN A 26 -14.32 -3.84 -5.35
N LEU A 27 -14.11 -3.18 -4.20
CA LEU A 27 -13.99 -3.84 -2.89
C LEU A 27 -15.22 -4.67 -2.51
N GLN A 28 -16.43 -4.26 -2.87
CA GLN A 28 -17.66 -5.02 -2.61
C GLN A 28 -17.69 -6.34 -3.39
N HIS A 29 -17.19 -6.34 -4.63
CA HIS A 29 -17.12 -7.54 -5.45
C HIS A 29 -16.09 -8.52 -4.86
N ILE A 30 -14.89 -8.01 -4.58
CA ILE A 30 -13.80 -8.78 -3.98
C ILE A 30 -14.23 -9.37 -2.63
N SER A 31 -14.88 -8.58 -1.77
CA SER A 31 -15.40 -9.02 -0.47
C SER A 31 -16.27 -10.27 -0.61
N LYS A 32 -17.14 -10.33 -1.62
CA LYS A 32 -17.96 -11.51 -1.90
C LYS A 32 -17.14 -12.70 -2.41
N GLN A 33 -16.09 -12.47 -3.19
CA GLN A 33 -15.23 -13.54 -3.72
C GLN A 33 -14.34 -14.18 -2.65
N CYS A 34 -13.79 -13.40 -1.73
CA CYS A 34 -12.89 -13.90 -0.69
C CYS A 34 -13.58 -14.22 0.64
N GLY A 35 -14.88 -13.92 0.79
CA GLY A 35 -15.61 -14.15 2.04
C GLY A 35 -15.19 -13.23 3.19
N LEU A 36 -14.48 -12.14 2.91
CA LEU A 36 -14.08 -11.14 3.89
C LEU A 36 -15.00 -9.93 3.80
N SER A 37 -15.28 -9.27 4.93
CA SER A 37 -16.02 -8.01 4.90
C SER A 37 -15.19 -6.89 4.24
N VAL A 38 -15.88 -5.91 3.67
CA VAL A 38 -15.21 -4.72 3.09
C VAL A 38 -14.36 -4.00 4.13
N ALA A 39 -14.81 -3.93 5.39
CA ALA A 39 -14.03 -3.35 6.48
C ALA A 39 -12.71 -4.10 6.71
N GLN A 40 -12.74 -5.44 6.69
CA GLN A 40 -11.52 -6.25 6.79
C GLN A 40 -10.58 -5.99 5.62
N LEU A 41 -11.09 -5.91 4.38
CA LEU A 41 -10.27 -5.57 3.21
C LEU A 41 -9.60 -4.20 3.36
N VAL A 42 -10.34 -3.19 3.82
CA VAL A 42 -9.79 -1.84 4.08
C VAL A 42 -8.71 -1.89 5.17
N HIS A 43 -8.91 -2.67 6.24
CA HIS A 43 -7.89 -2.83 7.27
C HIS A 43 -6.63 -3.54 6.76
N ILE A 44 -6.79 -4.53 5.87
CA ILE A 44 -5.67 -5.20 5.19
C ILE A 44 -4.91 -4.22 4.30
N GLU A 45 -5.61 -3.47 3.43
CA GLU A 45 -4.99 -2.46 2.54
C GLU A 45 -4.25 -1.38 3.32
N ASN A 46 -4.76 -1.02 4.50
CA ASN A 46 -4.11 -0.06 5.37
C ASN A 46 -3.00 -0.67 6.23
N GLY A 47 -2.77 -1.99 6.20
CA GLY A 47 -1.84 -2.69 7.08
C GLY A 47 -2.14 -2.46 8.56
N ASN A 48 -3.42 -2.43 8.93
CA ASN A 48 -3.85 -2.18 10.30
C ASN A 48 -3.84 -3.48 11.12
N LEU A 49 -2.71 -3.83 11.73
CA LEU A 49 -2.59 -5.02 12.59
C LEU A 49 -3.58 -5.02 13.77
N PHE A 50 -3.92 -3.85 14.31
CA PHE A 50 -4.79 -3.76 15.49
C PHE A 50 -6.21 -4.26 15.22
N ALA A 51 -6.68 -4.18 13.96
CA ALA A 51 -7.96 -4.76 13.56
C ALA A 51 -7.95 -6.31 13.53
N PHE A 52 -6.77 -6.93 13.69
CA PHE A 52 -6.56 -8.36 13.65
C PHE A 52 -5.87 -8.86 14.92
N GLU A 53 -6.25 -8.32 16.08
CA GLU A 53 -5.71 -8.73 17.40
C GLU A 53 -4.19 -8.57 17.50
N SER A 54 -3.60 -7.66 16.72
CA SER A 54 -2.15 -7.49 16.61
C SER A 54 -1.41 -8.77 16.20
N ASN A 55 -2.09 -9.67 15.48
CA ASN A 55 -1.54 -10.93 15.00
C ASN A 55 -1.15 -10.82 13.51
N LEU A 56 0.14 -10.96 13.23
CA LEU A 56 0.69 -10.91 11.87
C LEU A 56 0.24 -12.11 11.02
N GLU A 57 0.20 -13.30 11.58
CA GLU A 57 -0.21 -14.50 10.84
C GLU A 57 -1.67 -14.40 10.38
N LYS A 58 -2.53 -13.82 11.22
CA LYS A 58 -3.94 -13.60 10.89
C LYS A 58 -4.11 -12.64 9.71
N ILE A 59 -3.40 -11.52 9.71
CA ILE A 59 -3.45 -10.59 8.57
C ILE A 59 -2.81 -11.19 7.32
N MET A 60 -1.73 -11.99 7.45
CA MET A 60 -1.09 -12.70 6.33
C MET A 60 -2.03 -13.73 5.70
N SER A 61 -2.74 -14.51 6.52
CA SER A 61 -3.73 -15.48 6.06
C SER A 61 -4.83 -14.80 5.24
N TYR A 62 -5.41 -13.70 5.76
CA TYR A 62 -6.43 -12.97 5.00
C TYR A 62 -5.88 -12.27 3.77
N SER A 63 -4.65 -11.76 3.84
CA SER A 63 -3.97 -11.17 2.69
C SER A 63 -3.74 -12.18 1.57
N ASN A 64 -3.43 -13.44 1.89
CA ASN A 64 -3.30 -14.52 0.90
C ASN A 64 -4.63 -14.78 0.18
N VAL A 65 -5.74 -14.90 0.91
CA VAL A 65 -7.07 -15.09 0.29
C VAL A 65 -7.44 -13.91 -0.59
N TYR A 66 -7.15 -12.68 -0.14
CA TYR A 66 -7.37 -11.48 -0.94
C TYR A 66 -6.47 -11.46 -2.19
N ALA A 67 -5.19 -11.82 -2.07
CA ALA A 67 -4.27 -11.90 -3.19
C ALA A 67 -4.71 -12.92 -4.24
N GLN A 68 -5.21 -14.08 -3.82
CA GLN A 68 -5.80 -15.08 -4.70
C GLN A 68 -7.01 -14.53 -5.47
N ALA A 69 -7.89 -13.78 -4.80
CA ALA A 69 -9.04 -13.14 -5.47
C ALA A 69 -8.60 -12.09 -6.52
N LEU A 70 -7.46 -11.44 -6.32
CA LEU A 70 -6.87 -10.49 -7.28
C LEU A 70 -5.93 -11.16 -8.30
N ASN A 71 -5.68 -12.47 -8.20
CA ASN A 71 -4.63 -13.17 -8.94
C ASN A 71 -3.25 -12.50 -8.83
N VAL A 72 -2.88 -12.08 -7.62
CA VAL A 72 -1.59 -11.45 -7.29
C VAL A 72 -0.73 -12.42 -6.49
N ASP A 73 0.55 -12.53 -6.84
CA ASP A 73 1.53 -13.23 -6.01
C ASP A 73 2.16 -12.27 -4.99
N LEU A 74 1.97 -12.56 -3.70
CA LEU A 74 2.58 -11.77 -2.62
C LEU A 74 4.10 -12.01 -2.51
N ASN A 75 4.62 -13.14 -3.02
CA ASN A 75 6.05 -13.45 -2.97
C ASN A 75 6.88 -12.66 -3.99
N ALA A 76 6.24 -12.12 -5.03
CA ALA A 76 6.88 -11.23 -5.99
C ALA A 76 7.49 -9.97 -5.33
N MET A 77 7.07 -9.62 -4.11
CA MET A 77 7.68 -8.54 -3.32
C MET A 77 9.10 -8.85 -2.82
N SER A 78 9.51 -10.12 -2.69
CA SER A 78 10.88 -10.44 -2.28
C SER A 78 11.91 -10.04 -3.34
N GLN A 79 11.46 -9.69 -4.55
CA GLN A 79 12.30 -9.27 -5.68
C GLN A 79 12.05 -7.83 -6.12
N ALA A 80 11.20 -7.05 -5.45
CA ALA A 80 11.14 -5.62 -5.74
C ALA A 80 12.50 -5.03 -5.34
N PRO A 81 13.32 -4.54 -6.28
CA PRO A 81 14.55 -3.87 -5.91
C PRO A 81 14.17 -2.76 -4.95
N SER A 82 14.94 -2.59 -3.88
CA SER A 82 14.97 -1.36 -3.12
C SER A 82 15.08 -0.24 -4.13
N ILE A 83 13.96 0.40 -4.45
CA ILE A 83 13.95 1.67 -5.16
C ILE A 83 14.57 2.60 -4.13
N MET A 84 15.91 2.67 -4.15
CA MET A 84 16.61 3.88 -3.76
C MET A 84 15.79 5.02 -4.35
N PRO A 85 15.51 6.11 -3.62
CA PRO A 85 14.96 7.27 -4.25
C PRO A 85 15.95 7.62 -5.36
N THR A 86 15.56 7.37 -6.60
CA THR A 86 16.30 7.83 -7.76
C THR A 86 16.48 9.31 -7.48
N ARG A 87 17.73 9.75 -7.29
CA ARG A 87 18.05 11.17 -7.34
C ARG A 87 17.59 11.60 -8.72
N TYR A 88 16.35 12.05 -8.82
CA TYR A 88 15.91 12.85 -9.94
C TYR A 88 16.92 13.98 -9.97
N VAL A 89 17.73 14.02 -11.01
CA VAL A 89 18.47 15.22 -11.35
C VAL A 89 17.37 16.23 -11.65
N VAL A 90 17.01 16.99 -10.62
CA VAL A 90 16.11 18.13 -10.74
C VAL A 90 16.86 19.07 -11.67
N ALA A 91 16.46 19.10 -12.95
CA ALA A 91 16.83 20.19 -13.83
C ALA A 91 16.54 21.48 -13.06
N PRO A 92 17.46 22.46 -13.02
CA PRO A 92 17.26 23.66 -12.23
C PRO A 92 15.95 24.29 -12.68
N VAL A 93 14.93 24.19 -11.83
CA VAL A 93 13.68 24.92 -11.99
C VAL A 93 14.10 26.37 -11.92
N ASP A 94 14.09 27.01 -13.09
CA ASP A 94 14.33 28.42 -13.25
C ASP A 94 13.48 29.13 -12.19
N SER A 95 14.16 29.68 -11.19
CA SER A 95 13.57 30.10 -9.93
C SER A 95 12.93 31.47 -10.13
N HIS A 96 12.01 31.56 -11.10
CA HIS A 96 11.25 32.75 -11.37
C HIS A 96 10.19 32.90 -10.27
N ILE A 97 10.58 33.54 -9.16
CA ILE A 97 9.66 33.93 -8.10
C ILE A 97 8.83 35.09 -8.63
N PRO A 98 7.49 34.94 -8.73
CA PRO A 98 6.63 36.03 -9.15
C PRO A 98 6.79 37.26 -8.25
N PRO A 99 6.76 38.48 -8.79
CA PRO A 99 7.05 39.70 -8.05
C PRO A 99 6.07 39.96 -6.89
N PHE A 100 4.86 39.39 -6.93
CA PHE A 100 3.90 39.48 -5.83
C PHE A 100 4.25 38.62 -4.60
N LEU A 101 5.11 37.60 -4.76
CA LEU A 101 5.64 36.77 -3.67
C LEU A 101 6.93 37.31 -3.06
N MET A 102 7.51 38.36 -3.65
CA MET A 102 8.69 39.02 -3.08
C MET A 102 8.25 39.91 -1.92
N LYS A 103 8.85 39.68 -0.74
CA LYS A 103 8.67 40.56 0.42
C LYS A 103 9.22 41.93 0.06
N LYS A 104 8.36 42.95 0.07
CA LYS A 104 8.76 44.34 -0.10
C LYS A 104 9.64 44.74 1.10
N SER A 105 10.88 45.14 0.85
CA SER A 105 11.73 45.86 1.83
C SER A 105 11.26 47.29 1.98
#